data_AF-A0A953ZAS2-F1
#
_entry.id   AF-A0A953ZAS2-F1
#
_cell.length_a   1.000
_cell.length_b   1.000
_cell.length_c   1.000
_cell.angle_alpha   90.00
_cell.angle_beta   90.00
_cell.angle_gamma   90.00
#
_symmetry.space_group_name_H-M   'P 1'
#
loop_
_entity.id
_entity.type
_entity.pdbx_description
1 polymer ?
#
loop_
_entity_poly.entity_id
_entity_poly.type
_entity_poly.pdbx_seq_one_letter_code
_entity_poly.pdbx_strand_id
1 'polypeptide(L)'
;RAEVDNIDFAKAAEYEKQFRHDVMAHVHTYGEVAPAAKAIIHLGATSCYVTDNAELVLMREGLQLLLKRLRAVISVFADFAEAQADTACLGATHFQVAQLTTVGKRAACWIQDLVSDYHELSRLERAMPMRGVKGTTGTQGSFLELFDGDADKVKALNTKVCAKMGFETAFAVTGQTYPRKYDHQVLTTISGIGISAQKLATDIRLLCGLGELDEPFEEKQIGSSAMAYKRNPMRSERACSIARYLINLPTNAAYTAAEQWLERTLDDSANRRMSIPETFLAADVVLSILHNIGNGLIANKPVIAARVKRELPLMATEKIIMQTVRAGGDRQEVH
;
A
#
# COMPACT_ATOMS: atom_id res chain seq x y z
N ARG A 1 -32.43 11.27 5.58
CA ARG A 1 -31.83 10.33 4.60
C ARG A 1 -31.91 10.86 3.18
N ALA A 2 -33.03 11.45 2.74
CA ALA A 2 -33.13 12.07 1.41
C ALA A 2 -32.01 13.09 1.11
N GLU A 3 -31.59 13.85 2.12
CA GLU A 3 -30.59 14.92 1.99
C GLU A 3 -29.13 14.49 2.21
N VAL A 4 -28.81 13.20 2.31
CA VAL A 4 -27.44 12.74 2.67
C VAL A 4 -26.39 13.20 1.65
N ASP A 5 -26.75 13.23 0.37
CA ASP A 5 -25.86 13.65 -0.73
C ASP A 5 -26.00 15.14 -1.07
N ASN A 6 -26.91 15.87 -0.40
CA ASN A 6 -27.15 17.30 -0.64
C ASN A 6 -26.21 18.15 0.23
N ILE A 7 -24.95 18.27 -0.21
CA ILE A 7 -23.89 18.97 0.53
C ILE A 7 -23.56 20.30 -0.14
N ASP A 8 -23.92 21.42 0.51
CA ASP A 8 -23.49 22.76 0.09
C ASP A 8 -22.09 23.08 0.66
N PHE A 9 -21.06 22.80 -0.15
CA PHE A 9 -19.66 23.09 0.21
C PHE A 9 -19.36 24.58 0.35
N ALA A 10 -20.06 25.46 -0.38
CA ALA A 10 -19.85 26.89 -0.27
C ALA A 10 -20.35 27.40 1.09
N LYS A 11 -21.51 26.91 1.53
CA LYS A 11 -22.06 27.20 2.85
C LYS A 11 -21.20 26.65 3.98
N ALA A 12 -20.71 25.41 3.84
CA ALA A 12 -19.78 24.83 4.80
C ALA A 12 -18.50 25.69 4.94
N ALA A 13 -17.94 26.17 3.83
CA ALA A 13 -16.76 27.05 3.87
C ALA A 13 -17.04 28.42 4.53
N GLU A 14 -18.23 28.99 4.30
CA GLU A 14 -18.68 30.22 4.98
C GLU A 14 -18.72 30.01 6.51
N TYR A 15 -19.38 28.93 6.96
CA TYR A 15 -19.46 28.60 8.37
C TYR A 15 -18.12 28.22 8.98
N GLU A 16 -17.24 27.54 8.27
CA GLU A 16 -15.91 27.22 8.76
C GLU A 16 -15.08 28.49 8.97
N LYS A 17 -15.18 29.46 8.05
CA LYS A 17 -14.54 30.78 8.19
C LYS A 17 -15.05 31.52 9.44
N GLN A 18 -16.33 31.35 9.77
CA GLN A 18 -16.95 31.97 10.95
C GLN A 18 -16.59 31.25 12.25
N PHE A 19 -16.80 29.94 12.31
CA PHE A 19 -16.68 29.14 13.53
C PHE A 19 -15.26 28.66 13.82
N ARG A 20 -14.38 28.65 12.80
CA ARG A 20 -13.03 28.08 12.88
C ARG A 20 -13.03 26.62 13.32
N HIS A 21 -14.08 25.90 12.92
CA HIS A 21 -14.28 24.49 13.25
C HIS A 21 -15.06 23.79 12.11
N ASP A 22 -14.37 22.91 11.39
CA ASP A 22 -14.88 22.18 10.23
C ASP A 22 -16.10 21.31 10.54
N VAL A 23 -16.06 20.48 11.59
CA VAL A 23 -17.21 19.64 11.96
C VAL A 23 -18.43 20.48 12.30
N MET A 24 -18.27 21.54 13.09
CA MET A 24 -19.40 22.41 13.43
C MET A 24 -19.95 23.15 12.20
N ALA A 25 -19.09 23.58 11.29
CA ALA A 25 -19.54 24.14 10.02
C ALA A 25 -20.42 23.15 9.26
N HIS A 26 -19.99 21.90 9.14
CA HIS A 26 -20.78 20.84 8.50
C HIS A 26 -22.06 20.47 9.26
N VAL A 27 -22.06 20.49 10.60
CA VAL A 27 -23.29 20.26 11.40
C VAL A 27 -24.33 21.34 11.11
N HIS A 28 -23.91 22.61 11.03
CA HIS A 28 -24.79 23.73 10.70
C HIS A 28 -25.30 23.65 9.25
N THR A 29 -24.41 23.43 8.28
CA THR A 29 -24.77 23.24 6.86
C THR A 29 -25.76 22.09 6.71
N TYR A 30 -25.52 20.94 7.35
CA TYR A 30 -26.42 19.79 7.24
C TYR A 30 -27.77 20.06 7.93
N GLY A 31 -27.77 20.82 9.02
CA GLY A 31 -28.99 21.27 9.68
C GLY A 31 -29.87 22.20 8.84
N GLU A 32 -29.31 22.95 7.88
CA GLU A 32 -30.08 23.81 6.97
C GLU A 32 -30.89 23.01 5.95
N VAL A 33 -30.29 21.96 5.38
CA VAL A 33 -30.99 21.07 4.44
C VAL A 33 -31.88 20.06 5.17
N ALA A 34 -31.63 19.76 6.45
CA ALA A 34 -32.40 18.83 7.27
C ALA A 34 -33.03 19.49 8.52
N PRO A 35 -33.96 20.45 8.37
CA PRO A 35 -34.50 21.26 9.48
C PRO A 35 -35.16 20.42 10.57
N ALA A 36 -35.87 19.34 10.22
CA ALA A 36 -36.51 18.45 11.19
C ALA A 36 -35.51 17.65 12.05
N ALA A 37 -34.29 17.43 11.55
CA ALA A 37 -33.24 16.71 12.27
C ALA A 37 -32.23 17.64 12.95
N LYS A 38 -32.21 18.92 12.57
CA LYS A 38 -31.23 19.93 13.02
C LYS A 38 -30.93 19.90 14.52
N ALA A 39 -31.96 19.79 15.35
CA ALA A 39 -31.83 19.83 16.80
C ALA A 39 -31.17 18.59 17.43
N ILE A 40 -31.07 17.47 16.70
CA ILE A 40 -30.55 16.19 17.20
C ILE A 40 -29.31 15.70 16.45
N ILE A 41 -28.86 16.43 15.42
CA ILE A 41 -27.60 16.12 14.73
C ILE A 41 -26.45 16.28 15.73
N HIS A 42 -25.57 15.29 15.78
CA HIS A 42 -24.38 15.27 16.65
C HIS A 42 -24.65 15.19 18.17
N LEU A 43 -25.89 14.87 18.59
CA LEU A 43 -26.27 14.77 19.99
C LEU A 43 -25.38 13.79 20.79
N GLY A 44 -24.74 14.30 21.84
CA GLY A 44 -23.84 13.55 22.73
C GLY A 44 -22.46 13.23 22.15
N ALA A 45 -22.23 13.49 20.86
CA ALA A 45 -20.99 13.19 20.18
C ALA A 45 -19.92 14.29 20.34
N THR A 46 -18.73 14.00 19.83
CA THR A 46 -17.61 14.95 19.67
C THR A 46 -17.13 14.90 18.22
N SER A 47 -16.33 15.85 17.76
CA SER A 47 -15.79 15.93 16.39
C SER A 47 -15.17 14.62 15.91
N CYS A 48 -14.43 13.91 16.77
CA CYS A 48 -13.84 12.60 16.46
C CYS A 48 -14.87 11.46 16.27
N TYR A 49 -16.16 11.68 16.53
CA TYR A 49 -17.20 10.74 16.09
C TYR A 49 -17.34 10.74 14.57
N VAL A 50 -17.23 11.88 13.91
CA VAL A 50 -17.35 11.94 12.44
C VAL A 50 -16.00 11.77 11.76
N THR A 51 -14.95 12.48 12.22
CA THR A 51 -13.65 12.47 11.54
C THR A 51 -12.97 11.11 11.61
N ASP A 52 -12.68 10.62 12.82
CA ASP A 52 -11.91 9.38 13.01
C ASP A 52 -12.65 8.14 12.48
N ASN A 53 -13.97 8.08 12.64
CA ASN A 53 -14.76 6.98 12.08
C ASN A 53 -14.78 7.05 10.53
N ALA A 54 -14.96 8.23 9.94
CA ALA A 54 -14.89 8.37 8.47
C ALA A 54 -13.49 7.99 7.95
N GLU A 55 -12.42 8.41 8.62
CA GLU A 55 -11.05 8.04 8.24
C GLU A 55 -10.83 6.52 8.30
N LEU A 56 -11.32 5.82 9.33
CA LEU A 56 -11.22 4.35 9.40
C LEU A 56 -12.03 3.65 8.29
N VAL A 57 -13.21 4.18 7.95
CA VAL A 57 -13.99 3.69 6.79
C VAL A 57 -13.18 3.86 5.50
N LEU A 58 -12.66 5.07 5.25
CA LEU A 58 -11.88 5.39 4.06
C LEU A 58 -10.58 4.57 3.98
N MET A 59 -9.89 4.35 5.10
CA MET A 59 -8.70 3.50 5.15
C MET A 59 -9.04 2.05 4.79
N ARG A 60 -10.14 1.49 5.31
CA ARG A 60 -10.56 0.13 4.96
C ARG A 60 -10.92 0.00 3.49
N GLU A 61 -11.70 0.95 2.95
CA GLU A 61 -12.04 0.98 1.52
C GLU A 61 -10.79 1.14 0.64
N GLY A 62 -9.85 2.01 1.05
CA GLY A 62 -8.55 2.16 0.41
C GLY A 62 -7.76 0.84 0.40
N LEU A 63 -7.73 0.11 1.51
CA LEU A 63 -7.07 -1.20 1.58
C LEU A 63 -7.71 -2.21 0.63
N GLN A 64 -9.05 -2.22 0.52
CA GLN A 64 -9.76 -3.09 -0.43
C GLN A 64 -9.41 -2.77 -1.89
N LEU A 65 -9.28 -1.49 -2.23
CA LEU A 65 -8.81 -1.05 -3.55
C LEU A 65 -7.37 -1.52 -3.80
N LEU A 66 -6.46 -1.31 -2.86
CA LEU A 66 -5.06 -1.76 -2.97
C LEU A 66 -4.96 -3.29 -3.09
N LEU A 67 -5.74 -4.06 -2.31
CA LEU A 67 -5.81 -5.52 -2.42
C LEU A 67 -6.24 -5.97 -3.82
N LYS A 68 -7.22 -5.28 -4.44
CA LYS A 68 -7.64 -5.57 -5.81
C LYS A 68 -6.52 -5.27 -6.82
N ARG A 69 -5.84 -4.13 -6.67
CA ARG A 69 -4.71 -3.74 -7.53
C ARG A 69 -3.54 -4.72 -7.41
N LEU A 70 -3.18 -5.09 -6.19
CA LEU A 70 -2.08 -5.99 -5.91
C LEU A 70 -2.32 -7.39 -6.49
N ARG A 71 -3.56 -7.91 -6.40
CA ARG A 71 -3.92 -9.17 -7.10
C ARG A 71 -3.72 -9.08 -8.61
N ALA A 72 -4.11 -7.95 -9.22
CA ALA A 72 -3.92 -7.76 -10.65
C ALA A 72 -2.42 -7.73 -11.02
N VAL A 73 -1.59 -7.04 -10.22
CA VAL A 73 -0.12 -7.04 -10.40
C VAL A 73 0.44 -8.45 -10.28
N ILE A 74 0.07 -9.19 -9.23
CA ILE A 74 0.52 -10.58 -9.02
C ILE A 74 0.14 -11.44 -10.23
N SER A 75 -1.09 -11.32 -10.74
CA SER A 75 -1.57 -12.08 -11.90
C SER A 75 -0.70 -11.86 -13.13
N VAL A 76 -0.44 -10.61 -13.51
CA VAL A 76 0.31 -10.32 -14.75
C VAL A 76 1.77 -10.77 -14.65
N PHE A 77 2.37 -10.69 -13.46
CA PHE A 77 3.72 -11.22 -13.25
C PHE A 77 3.72 -12.75 -13.18
N ALA A 78 2.66 -13.40 -12.68
CA ALA A 78 2.51 -14.84 -12.68
C ALA A 78 2.41 -15.37 -14.12
N ASP A 79 1.58 -14.75 -14.96
CA ASP A 79 1.47 -15.09 -16.39
C ASP A 79 2.83 -14.97 -17.09
N PHE A 80 3.57 -13.89 -16.82
CA PHE A 80 4.94 -13.72 -17.32
C PHE A 80 5.89 -14.81 -16.79
N ALA A 81 5.81 -15.13 -15.50
CA ALA A 81 6.67 -16.13 -14.87
C ALA A 81 6.44 -17.52 -15.47
N GLU A 82 5.19 -17.92 -15.68
CA GLU A 82 4.81 -19.18 -16.32
C GLU A 82 5.27 -19.22 -17.78
N ALA A 83 5.00 -18.15 -18.55
CA ALA A 83 5.42 -18.07 -19.96
C ALA A 83 6.95 -18.13 -20.15
N GLN A 84 7.71 -17.81 -19.11
CA GLN A 84 9.18 -17.82 -19.11
C GLN A 84 9.78 -18.87 -18.17
N ALA A 85 8.99 -19.85 -17.72
CA ALA A 85 9.40 -20.87 -16.75
C ALA A 85 10.65 -21.64 -17.20
N ASP A 86 10.76 -21.94 -18.50
CA ASP A 86 11.88 -22.70 -19.09
C ASP A 86 12.93 -21.81 -19.80
N THR A 87 12.76 -20.49 -19.77
CA THR A 87 13.73 -19.57 -20.38
C THR A 87 14.97 -19.45 -19.48
N ALA A 88 15.94 -20.35 -19.68
CA ALA A 88 17.21 -20.33 -18.95
C ALA A 88 17.95 -19.00 -19.11
N CYS A 89 18.41 -18.42 -18.00
CA CYS A 89 19.17 -17.17 -17.97
C CYS A 89 20.29 -17.24 -16.92
N LEU A 90 21.26 -16.33 -17.03
CA LEU A 90 22.36 -16.22 -16.07
C LEU A 90 21.81 -15.81 -14.71
N GLY A 91 22.13 -16.56 -13.65
CA GLY A 91 21.91 -16.11 -12.28
C GLY A 91 22.88 -14.97 -11.93
N ALA A 92 22.54 -14.19 -10.90
CA ALA A 92 23.37 -13.10 -10.44
C ALA A 92 23.41 -13.02 -8.91
N THR A 93 24.62 -13.06 -8.35
CA THR A 93 24.90 -12.80 -6.93
C THR A 93 26.02 -11.75 -6.87
N HIS A 94 25.87 -10.70 -6.06
CA HIS A 94 26.73 -9.50 -6.15
C HIS A 94 26.73 -8.84 -7.55
N PHE A 95 25.67 -9.08 -8.32
CA PHE A 95 25.60 -8.74 -9.75
C PHE A 95 26.74 -9.34 -10.60
N GLN A 96 27.42 -10.38 -10.09
CA GLN A 96 28.33 -11.22 -10.83
C GLN A 96 27.61 -12.47 -11.34
N VAL A 97 28.08 -13.01 -12.46
CA VAL A 97 27.50 -14.22 -13.06
C VAL A 97 27.58 -15.37 -12.07
N ALA A 98 26.44 -16.02 -11.85
CA ALA A 98 26.30 -17.20 -11.02
C ALA A 98 25.61 -18.33 -11.81
N GLN A 99 25.37 -19.47 -11.15
CA GLN A 99 24.66 -20.61 -11.73
C GLN A 99 23.35 -20.18 -12.39
N LEU A 100 22.98 -20.91 -13.45
CA LEU A 100 21.78 -20.62 -14.22
C LEU A 100 20.51 -20.67 -13.35
N THR A 101 19.57 -19.80 -13.69
CA THR A 101 18.18 -19.86 -13.25
C THR A 101 17.30 -19.77 -14.49
N THR A 102 16.00 -19.53 -14.32
CA THR A 102 15.11 -19.17 -15.43
C THR A 102 14.53 -17.78 -15.22
N VAL A 103 14.17 -17.11 -16.31
CA VAL A 103 13.50 -15.80 -16.26
C VAL A 103 12.21 -15.92 -15.44
N GLY A 104 11.45 -17.01 -15.61
CA GLY A 104 10.28 -17.31 -14.81
C GLY A 104 10.58 -17.50 -13.33
N LYS A 105 11.62 -18.26 -12.98
CA LYS A 105 12.02 -18.46 -11.57
C LYS A 105 12.46 -17.14 -10.90
N ARG A 106 13.09 -16.24 -11.66
CA ARG A 106 13.43 -14.88 -11.19
C ARG A 106 12.16 -14.07 -10.94
N ALA A 107 11.22 -14.06 -11.88
CA ALA A 107 9.93 -13.37 -11.71
C ALA A 107 9.14 -13.92 -10.51
N ALA A 108 9.18 -15.24 -10.28
CA ALA A 108 8.59 -15.86 -9.10
C ALA A 108 9.15 -15.34 -7.77
N CYS A 109 10.43 -14.92 -7.72
CA CYS A 109 10.98 -14.24 -6.53
C CYS A 109 10.32 -12.88 -6.30
N TRP A 110 10.01 -12.11 -7.35
CA TRP A 110 9.28 -10.85 -7.22
C TRP A 110 7.85 -11.07 -6.74
N ILE A 111 7.19 -12.09 -7.26
CA ILE A 111 5.83 -12.48 -6.88
C ILE A 111 5.76 -12.86 -5.40
N GLN A 112 6.77 -13.57 -4.87
CA GLN A 112 6.82 -13.97 -3.47
C GLN A 112 6.73 -12.76 -2.52
N ASP A 113 7.43 -11.67 -2.81
CA ASP A 113 7.38 -10.44 -2.01
C ASP A 113 5.97 -9.80 -2.09
N LEU A 114 5.40 -9.69 -3.29
CA LEU A 114 4.05 -9.15 -3.51
C LEU A 114 2.94 -9.98 -2.84
N VAL A 115 3.08 -11.30 -2.82
CA VAL A 115 2.15 -12.21 -2.12
C VAL A 115 2.25 -12.00 -0.61
N SER A 116 3.45 -11.76 -0.08
CA SER A 116 3.64 -11.43 1.33
C SER A 116 2.95 -10.11 1.69
N ASP A 117 3.10 -9.08 0.85
CA ASP A 117 2.37 -7.81 0.99
C ASP A 117 0.84 -8.03 0.98
N TYR A 118 0.34 -8.88 0.08
CA TYR A 118 -1.10 -9.18 -0.01
C TYR A 118 -1.64 -9.79 1.29
N HIS A 119 -0.91 -10.73 1.88
CA HIS A 119 -1.31 -11.35 3.13
C HIS A 119 -1.35 -10.36 4.30
N GLU A 120 -0.36 -9.47 4.38
CA GLU A 120 -0.29 -8.44 5.41
C GLU A 120 -1.42 -7.42 5.26
N LEU A 121 -1.66 -6.91 4.05
CA LEU A 121 -2.79 -6.01 3.78
C LEU A 121 -4.14 -6.68 4.07
N SER A 122 -4.31 -7.95 3.68
CA SER A 122 -5.56 -8.69 3.90
C SER A 122 -5.81 -8.99 5.39
N ARG A 123 -4.75 -9.16 6.17
CA ARG A 123 -4.85 -9.30 7.62
C ARG A 123 -5.28 -7.97 8.26
N LEU A 124 -4.64 -6.87 7.87
CA LEU A 124 -4.96 -5.53 8.38
C LEU A 124 -6.40 -5.11 8.04
N GLU A 125 -6.84 -5.32 6.80
CA GLU A 125 -8.18 -4.95 6.34
C GLU A 125 -9.27 -5.67 7.13
N ARG A 126 -9.15 -6.99 7.31
CA ARG A 126 -10.13 -7.81 8.05
C ARG A 126 -10.14 -7.53 9.54
N ALA A 127 -8.98 -7.24 10.13
CA ALA A 127 -8.84 -7.03 11.56
C ALA A 127 -9.11 -5.58 12.00
N MET A 128 -9.40 -4.66 11.05
CA MET A 128 -9.50 -3.23 11.35
C MET A 128 -10.65 -2.94 12.33
N PRO A 129 -10.37 -2.36 13.51
CA PRO A 129 -11.40 -2.01 14.47
C PRO A 129 -11.88 -0.57 14.26
N MET A 130 -13.15 -0.33 14.60
CA MET A 130 -13.74 1.00 14.55
C MET A 130 -13.47 1.81 15.82
N ARG A 131 -13.39 3.14 15.75
CA ARG A 131 -13.41 3.98 16.98
C ARG A 131 -14.76 3.85 17.67
N GLY A 132 -15.84 4.01 16.91
CA GLY A 132 -17.21 3.94 17.40
C GLY A 132 -17.64 5.19 18.17
N VAL A 133 -18.42 5.00 19.22
CA VAL A 133 -19.04 6.07 20.01
C VAL A 133 -18.35 6.14 21.38
N LYS A 134 -17.44 7.11 21.55
CA LYS A 134 -16.52 7.16 22.71
C LYS A 134 -16.55 8.45 23.53
N GLY A 135 -17.25 9.48 23.07
CA GLY A 135 -17.25 10.80 23.71
C GLY A 135 -15.91 11.54 23.58
N THR A 136 -15.75 12.64 24.33
CA THR A 136 -14.62 13.58 24.21
C THR A 136 -13.30 13.04 24.75
N THR A 137 -13.32 12.21 25.80
CA THR A 137 -12.11 11.65 26.45
C THR A 137 -12.13 10.13 26.50
N GLY A 138 -12.97 9.49 25.68
CA GLY A 138 -13.06 8.03 25.61
C GLY A 138 -13.98 7.37 26.64
N THR A 139 -14.48 8.14 27.62
CA THR A 139 -15.28 7.64 28.75
C THR A 139 -16.75 7.41 28.44
N GLN A 140 -17.22 7.87 27.27
CA GLN A 140 -18.64 7.84 26.89
C GLN A 140 -19.58 8.61 27.83
N GLY A 141 -19.06 9.50 28.68
CA GLY A 141 -19.84 10.19 29.72
C GLY A 141 -21.09 10.91 29.22
N SER A 142 -20.98 11.62 28.10
CA SER A 142 -22.14 12.31 27.46
C SER A 142 -23.27 11.36 27.06
N PHE A 143 -22.93 10.14 26.59
CA PHE A 143 -23.92 9.14 26.23
C PHE A 143 -24.49 8.44 27.46
N LEU A 144 -23.68 8.24 28.50
CA LEU A 144 -24.15 7.69 29.77
C LEU A 144 -25.20 8.60 30.41
N GLU A 145 -24.96 9.91 30.42
CA GLU A 145 -25.93 10.92 30.87
C GLU A 145 -27.18 10.92 30.00
N LEU A 146 -27.04 10.87 28.67
CA LEU A 146 -28.17 10.80 27.74
C LEU A 146 -29.06 9.56 27.93
N PHE A 147 -28.51 8.49 28.49
CA PHE A 147 -29.22 7.25 28.81
C PHE A 147 -29.46 7.07 30.32
N ASP A 148 -29.47 8.14 31.10
CA ASP A 148 -29.81 8.12 32.53
C ASP A 148 -28.97 7.13 33.36
N GLY A 149 -27.68 6.96 33.01
CA GLY A 149 -26.77 6.03 33.69
C GLY A 149 -26.81 4.58 33.17
N ASP A 150 -27.60 4.28 32.14
CA ASP A 150 -27.73 2.93 31.57
C ASP A 150 -26.52 2.59 30.66
N ALA A 151 -25.52 1.93 31.25
CA ALA A 151 -24.31 1.50 30.56
C ALA A 151 -24.56 0.48 29.45
N ASP A 152 -25.62 -0.33 29.54
CA ASP A 152 -25.92 -1.35 28.53
C ASP A 152 -26.50 -0.71 27.26
N LYS A 153 -27.28 0.37 27.38
CA LYS A 153 -27.67 1.19 26.23
C LYS A 153 -26.48 1.86 25.56
N VAL A 154 -25.50 2.35 26.31
CA VAL A 154 -24.27 2.93 25.75
C VAL A 154 -23.49 1.88 24.94
N LYS A 155 -23.30 0.67 25.50
CA LYS A 155 -22.67 -0.45 24.79
C LYS A 155 -23.45 -0.82 23.52
N ALA A 156 -24.77 -0.94 23.63
CA ALA A 156 -25.63 -1.26 22.51
C ALA A 156 -25.60 -0.20 21.41
N LEU A 157 -25.50 1.10 21.77
CA LEU A 157 -25.32 2.19 20.82
C LEU A 157 -24.01 2.02 20.04
N ASN A 158 -22.89 1.81 20.74
CA ASN A 158 -21.59 1.61 20.10
C ASN A 158 -21.61 0.42 19.14
N THR A 159 -22.12 -0.75 19.58
CA THR A 159 -22.23 -1.95 18.74
C THR A 159 -23.09 -1.70 17.50
N LYS A 160 -24.25 -1.04 17.66
CA LYS A 160 -25.14 -0.73 16.53
C LYS A 160 -24.49 0.21 15.52
N VAL A 161 -23.75 1.23 15.99
CA VAL A 161 -23.05 2.17 15.10
C VAL A 161 -21.93 1.47 14.34
N CYS A 162 -21.08 0.69 15.03
CA CYS A 162 -20.00 -0.05 14.38
C CYS A 162 -20.55 -1.02 13.32
N ALA A 163 -21.59 -1.79 13.65
CA ALA A 163 -22.23 -2.70 12.70
C ALA A 163 -22.84 -1.97 11.49
N LYS A 164 -23.45 -0.79 11.70
CA LYS A 164 -23.99 0.04 10.60
C LYS A 164 -22.91 0.59 9.68
N MET A 165 -21.71 0.80 10.19
CA MET A 165 -20.52 1.18 9.40
C MET A 165 -19.78 -0.04 8.85
N GLY A 166 -20.32 -1.24 9.03
CA GLY A 166 -19.78 -2.50 8.52
C GLY A 166 -18.57 -3.03 9.29
N PHE A 167 -18.34 -2.60 10.52
CA PHE A 167 -17.23 -3.06 11.37
C PHE A 167 -17.72 -4.04 12.44
N GLU A 168 -17.06 -5.20 12.52
CA GLU A 168 -17.36 -6.23 13.51
C GLU A 168 -16.81 -5.90 14.90
N THR A 169 -15.68 -5.18 14.94
CA THR A 169 -14.98 -4.85 16.18
C THR A 169 -14.80 -3.35 16.33
N ALA A 170 -14.59 -2.93 17.58
CA ALA A 170 -14.26 -1.57 17.93
C ALA A 170 -13.06 -1.56 18.87
N PHE A 171 -12.31 -0.46 18.89
CA PHE A 171 -11.30 -0.26 19.93
C PHE A 171 -11.95 -0.34 21.31
N ALA A 172 -11.38 -1.19 22.16
CA ALA A 172 -11.86 -1.41 23.52
C ALA A 172 -11.64 -0.18 24.41
N VAL A 173 -10.48 0.49 24.23
CA VAL A 173 -10.07 1.67 25.00
C VAL A 173 -9.55 2.73 24.04
N THR A 174 -9.98 3.97 24.23
CA THR A 174 -9.59 5.14 23.44
C THR A 174 -9.46 6.35 24.35
N GLY A 175 -8.70 7.36 23.93
CA GLY A 175 -8.86 8.73 24.43
C GLY A 175 -9.95 9.44 23.63
N GLN A 176 -9.69 10.65 23.15
CA GLN A 176 -10.58 11.33 22.21
C GLN A 176 -10.60 10.64 20.84
N THR A 177 -9.49 10.04 20.42
CA THR A 177 -9.28 9.44 19.10
C THR A 177 -9.12 7.92 19.18
N TYR A 178 -9.13 7.24 18.03
CA TYR A 178 -8.47 5.94 17.99
C TYR A 178 -6.95 6.11 18.18
N PRO A 179 -6.22 5.11 18.70
CA PRO A 179 -4.79 5.22 18.94
C PRO A 179 -4.01 5.54 17.65
N ARG A 180 -3.30 6.68 17.60
CA ARG A 180 -2.53 7.09 16.41
C ARG A 180 -1.38 6.14 16.05
N LYS A 181 -0.96 5.27 16.98
CA LYS A 181 -0.11 4.11 16.67
C LYS A 181 -0.69 3.22 15.57
N TYR A 182 -2.02 3.18 15.43
CA TYR A 182 -2.69 2.44 14.38
C TYR A 182 -2.43 3.03 12.98
N ASP A 183 -2.28 4.35 12.86
CA ASP A 183 -1.89 5.00 11.59
C ASP A 183 -0.52 4.48 11.14
N HIS A 184 0.46 4.42 12.06
CA HIS A 184 1.77 3.85 11.78
C HIS A 184 1.68 2.37 11.34
N GLN A 185 0.80 1.56 11.96
CA GLN A 185 0.60 0.17 11.54
C GLN A 185 0.04 0.07 10.12
N VAL A 186 -0.96 0.89 9.79
CA VAL A 186 -1.55 0.96 8.44
C VAL A 186 -0.49 1.38 7.42
N LEU A 187 0.20 2.48 7.67
CA LEU A 187 1.22 3.01 6.76
C LEU A 187 2.40 2.06 6.60
N THR A 188 2.86 1.42 7.66
CA THR A 188 3.93 0.41 7.60
C THR A 188 3.52 -0.77 6.73
N THR A 189 2.29 -1.27 6.91
CA THR A 189 1.77 -2.38 6.11
C THR A 189 1.72 -2.02 4.63
N ILE A 190 1.23 -0.83 4.28
CA ILE A 190 1.19 -0.36 2.89
C ILE A 190 2.61 -0.12 2.35
N SER A 191 3.55 0.33 3.18
CA SER A 191 4.93 0.60 2.75
C SER A 191 5.69 -0.65 2.29
N GLY A 192 5.26 -1.85 2.72
CA GLY A 192 5.78 -3.13 2.21
C GLY A 192 5.72 -3.23 0.69
N ILE A 193 4.60 -2.76 0.09
CA ILE A 193 4.44 -2.68 -1.37
C ILE A 193 5.55 -1.84 -1.99
N GLY A 194 5.94 -0.74 -1.35
CA GLY A 194 7.03 0.12 -1.81
C GLY A 194 8.38 -0.62 -1.83
N ILE A 195 8.67 -1.41 -0.79
CA ILE A 195 9.90 -2.21 -0.71
C ILE A 195 9.95 -3.22 -1.86
N SER A 196 8.88 -4.01 -2.02
CA SER A 196 8.74 -5.01 -3.08
C SER A 196 8.82 -4.39 -4.47
N ALA A 197 8.10 -3.29 -4.70
CA ALA A 197 8.12 -2.55 -5.96
C ALA A 197 9.49 -2.00 -6.31
N GLN A 198 10.20 -1.40 -5.34
CA GLN A 198 11.52 -0.84 -5.58
C GLN A 198 12.52 -1.92 -5.96
N LYS A 199 12.50 -3.08 -5.29
CA LYS A 199 13.37 -4.22 -5.60
C LYS A 199 13.07 -4.80 -6.98
N LEU A 200 11.80 -5.09 -7.28
CA LEU A 200 11.34 -5.59 -8.57
C LEU A 200 11.75 -4.65 -9.71
N ALA A 201 11.38 -3.37 -9.61
CA ALA A 201 11.65 -2.39 -10.66
C ALA A 201 13.15 -2.12 -10.84
N THR A 202 13.96 -2.25 -9.78
CA THR A 202 15.42 -2.16 -9.88
C THR A 202 16.00 -3.34 -10.66
N ASP A 203 15.55 -4.57 -10.40
CA ASP A 203 15.96 -5.74 -11.20
C ASP A 203 15.61 -5.55 -12.68
N ILE A 204 14.39 -5.07 -12.99
CA ILE A 204 13.99 -4.78 -14.38
C ILE A 204 14.91 -3.75 -15.01
N ARG A 205 15.24 -2.65 -14.32
CA ARG A 205 16.17 -1.63 -14.85
C ARG A 205 17.54 -2.21 -15.17
N LEU A 206 18.08 -3.07 -14.31
CA LEU A 206 19.35 -3.76 -14.55
C LEU A 206 19.25 -4.67 -15.78
N LEU A 207 18.16 -5.43 -15.90
CA LEU A 207 17.94 -6.36 -17.03
C LEU A 207 17.70 -5.63 -18.35
N CYS A 208 17.07 -4.45 -18.34
CA CYS A 208 16.99 -3.55 -19.49
C CYS A 208 18.38 -3.04 -19.90
N GLY A 209 19.22 -2.64 -18.93
CA GLY A 209 20.61 -2.23 -19.22
C GLY A 209 21.46 -3.36 -19.82
N LEU A 210 21.08 -4.61 -19.53
CA LEU A 210 21.68 -5.82 -20.06
C LEU A 210 21.07 -6.30 -21.40
N GLY A 211 19.99 -5.66 -21.85
CA GLY A 211 19.20 -6.04 -23.02
C GLY A 211 18.45 -7.38 -22.87
N GLU A 212 18.36 -7.94 -21.66
CA GLU A 212 17.68 -9.22 -21.43
C GLU A 212 16.17 -9.07 -21.32
N LEU A 213 15.71 -7.96 -20.73
CA LEU A 213 14.31 -7.60 -20.64
C LEU A 213 14.07 -6.22 -21.25
N ASP A 214 12.86 -5.96 -21.72
CA ASP A 214 12.40 -4.62 -22.08
C ASP A 214 11.03 -4.36 -21.43
N GLU A 215 10.84 -3.13 -20.94
CA GLU A 215 9.51 -2.65 -20.57
C GLU A 215 8.60 -2.51 -21.80
N PRO A 216 7.27 -2.54 -21.62
CA PRO A 216 6.33 -2.24 -22.70
C PRO A 216 6.65 -0.89 -23.34
N PHE A 217 6.58 -0.82 -24.67
CA PHE A 217 6.89 0.39 -25.43
C PHE A 217 5.76 0.69 -26.40
N GLU A 218 5.09 1.83 -26.22
CA GLU A 218 3.96 2.22 -27.08
C GLU A 218 4.45 2.61 -28.47
N GLU A 219 3.62 2.40 -29.50
CA GLU A 219 3.98 2.67 -30.91
C GLU A 219 4.43 4.12 -31.15
N LYS A 220 3.85 5.09 -30.42
CA LYS A 220 4.17 6.51 -30.51
C LYS A 220 5.14 6.99 -29.40
N GLN A 221 5.66 6.09 -28.57
CA GLN A 221 6.54 6.48 -27.47
C GLN A 221 7.90 6.95 -28.00
N ILE A 222 8.34 8.13 -27.57
CA ILE A 222 9.68 8.64 -27.87
C ILE A 222 10.59 8.25 -26.69
N GLY A 223 11.55 7.37 -26.94
CA GLY A 223 12.47 6.87 -25.90
C GLY A 223 13.56 7.87 -25.50
N SER A 224 14.05 8.67 -26.47
CA SER A 224 15.01 9.74 -26.27
C SER A 224 14.80 10.83 -27.32
N SER A 225 14.98 12.09 -26.94
CA SER A 225 14.91 13.24 -27.85
C SER A 225 16.01 13.26 -28.92
N ALA A 226 17.08 12.46 -28.76
CA ALA A 226 18.24 12.46 -29.65
C ALA A 226 18.60 11.08 -30.26
N MET A 227 18.12 9.97 -29.68
CA MET A 227 18.53 8.62 -30.09
C MET A 227 17.32 7.71 -30.33
N ALA A 228 16.97 7.48 -31.60
CA ALA A 228 15.79 6.72 -32.00
C ALA A 228 15.80 5.24 -31.53
N TYR A 229 16.97 4.64 -31.32
CA TYR A 229 17.11 3.25 -30.86
C TYR A 229 17.10 3.11 -29.33
N LYS A 230 17.22 4.23 -28.58
CA LYS A 230 17.40 4.18 -27.12
C LYS A 230 16.06 4.02 -26.42
N ARG A 231 15.87 2.88 -25.76
CA ARG A 231 14.71 2.61 -24.90
C ARG A 231 15.13 2.68 -23.43
N ASN A 232 14.47 3.53 -22.65
CA ASN A 232 14.76 3.72 -21.23
C ASN A 232 13.67 3.05 -20.39
N PRO A 233 14.00 2.40 -19.26
CA PRO A 233 13.05 1.80 -18.33
C PRO A 233 12.36 2.87 -17.45
N MET A 234 11.74 3.86 -18.08
CA MET A 234 11.20 5.05 -17.40
C MET A 234 10.06 4.71 -16.44
N ARG A 235 9.31 3.62 -16.70
CA ARG A 235 8.21 3.21 -15.82
C ARG A 235 8.78 2.59 -14.56
N SER A 236 9.78 1.72 -14.65
CA SER A 236 10.46 1.18 -13.48
C SER A 236 11.19 2.26 -12.70
N GLU A 237 11.81 3.25 -13.36
CA GLU A 237 12.42 4.40 -12.68
C GLU A 237 11.38 5.22 -11.90
N ARG A 238 10.20 5.46 -12.49
CA ARG A 238 9.09 6.13 -11.82
C ARG A 238 8.55 5.30 -10.66
N ALA A 239 8.39 3.98 -10.83
CA ALA A 239 8.01 3.07 -9.76
C ALA A 239 8.99 3.13 -8.59
N CYS A 240 10.30 3.03 -8.84
CA CYS A 240 11.33 3.19 -7.80
C CYS A 240 11.25 4.56 -7.10
N SER A 241 10.98 5.64 -7.83
CA SER A 241 10.90 6.98 -7.26
C SER A 241 9.75 7.12 -6.27
N ILE A 242 8.55 6.72 -6.67
CA ILE A 242 7.33 6.82 -5.84
C ILE A 242 7.39 5.78 -4.71
N ALA A 243 7.89 4.58 -4.98
CA ALA A 243 8.11 3.55 -3.96
C ALA A 243 9.02 4.05 -2.84
N ARG A 244 10.11 4.76 -3.17
CA ARG A 244 10.99 5.36 -2.17
C ARG A 244 10.26 6.36 -1.28
N TYR A 245 9.41 7.21 -1.85
CA TYR A 245 8.59 8.13 -1.07
C TYR A 245 7.65 7.36 -0.14
N LEU A 246 6.94 6.35 -0.64
CA LEU A 246 6.06 5.48 0.14
C LEU A 246 6.76 4.79 1.32
N ILE A 247 8.00 4.30 1.13
CA ILE A 247 8.81 3.66 2.17
C ILE A 247 9.10 4.59 3.36
N ASN A 248 9.10 5.91 3.16
CA ASN A 248 9.47 6.89 4.20
C ASN A 248 8.27 7.42 5.00
N LEU A 249 7.02 7.21 4.54
CA LEU A 249 5.81 7.69 5.22
C LEU A 249 5.53 7.05 6.60
N PRO A 250 5.87 5.78 6.88
CA PRO A 250 5.63 5.20 8.20
C PRO A 250 6.32 5.93 9.35
N THR A 251 7.52 6.47 9.12
CA THR A 251 8.27 7.23 10.12
C THR A 251 7.55 8.52 10.51
N ASN A 252 6.88 9.16 9.55
CA ASN A 252 6.07 10.35 9.78
C ASN A 252 4.92 10.06 10.77
N ALA A 253 4.15 8.98 10.54
CA ALA A 253 3.10 8.56 11.46
C ALA A 253 3.64 8.07 12.82
N ALA A 254 4.85 7.52 12.86
CA ALA A 254 5.49 7.13 14.12
C ALA A 254 5.73 8.33 15.04
N TYR A 255 6.25 9.44 14.50
CA TYR A 255 6.45 10.67 15.27
C TYR A 255 5.13 11.28 15.73
N THR A 256 4.14 11.40 14.84
CA THR A 256 2.80 11.89 15.22
C THR A 256 2.17 11.05 16.33
N ALA A 257 2.33 9.72 16.30
CA ALA A 257 1.82 8.86 17.36
C ALA A 257 2.57 9.01 18.68
N ALA A 258 3.89 9.18 18.63
CA ALA A 258 4.75 9.30 19.82
C ALA A 258 4.57 10.64 20.56
N GLU A 259 4.18 11.69 19.87
CA GLU A 259 4.04 13.05 20.42
C GLU A 259 2.63 13.38 20.92
N GLN A 260 1.66 12.46 20.82
CA GLN A 260 0.32 12.67 21.38
C GLN A 260 0.37 12.83 22.91
N TRP A 261 -0.16 13.95 23.42
CA TRP A 261 -0.26 14.17 24.87
C TRP A 261 -1.63 13.72 25.41
N LEU A 262 -1.60 12.89 26.45
CA LEU A 262 -2.79 12.44 27.20
C LEU A 262 -3.88 11.90 26.26
N GLU A 263 -5.13 12.37 26.38
CA GLU A 263 -6.25 11.86 25.57
C GLU A 263 -6.27 12.32 24.11
N ARG A 264 -5.57 13.42 23.75
CA ARG A 264 -5.32 13.92 22.37
C ARG A 264 -4.64 15.30 22.37
N THR A 265 -3.78 15.52 21.37
CA THR A 265 -3.40 16.86 20.88
C THR A 265 -3.71 16.99 19.38
N LEU A 266 -3.98 18.22 18.90
CA LEU A 266 -4.52 18.50 17.55
C LEU A 266 -3.44 18.66 16.46
N ASP A 267 -2.16 18.63 16.83
CA ASP A 267 -1.01 18.64 15.93
C ASP A 267 -0.99 17.43 14.96
N ASP A 268 -1.75 16.37 15.27
CA ASP A 268 -1.98 15.24 14.38
C ASP A 268 -2.79 15.58 13.13
N SER A 269 -3.71 16.56 13.22
CA SER A 269 -4.77 16.79 12.24
C SER A 269 -4.21 17.17 10.86
N ALA A 270 -3.34 18.18 10.81
CA ALA A 270 -2.81 18.67 9.54
C ALA A 270 -1.89 17.64 8.88
N ASN A 271 -1.05 16.96 9.67
CA ASN A 271 -0.15 15.92 9.18
C ASN A 271 -0.93 14.77 8.52
N ARG A 272 -1.94 14.23 9.22
CA ARG A 272 -2.71 13.05 8.77
C ARG A 272 -3.50 13.30 7.49
N ARG A 273 -3.94 14.55 7.26
CA ARG A 273 -4.60 14.98 6.02
C ARG A 273 -3.69 14.90 4.79
N MET A 274 -2.37 14.86 4.98
CA MET A 274 -1.38 14.65 3.92
C MET A 274 -0.90 13.20 3.92
N SER A 275 -0.34 12.73 5.03
CA SER A 275 0.40 11.46 5.10
C SER A 275 -0.48 10.24 4.82
N ILE A 276 -1.72 10.21 5.30
CA ILE A 276 -2.62 9.08 5.07
C ILE A 276 -3.05 9.02 3.58
N PRO A 277 -3.69 10.06 2.98
CA PRO A 277 -4.07 10.00 1.57
C PRO A 277 -2.89 9.78 0.62
N GLU A 278 -1.76 10.45 0.85
CA GLU A 278 -0.56 10.31 0.01
C GLU A 278 0.00 8.89 0.05
N THR A 279 -0.09 8.18 1.18
CA THR A 279 0.30 6.75 1.27
C THR A 279 -0.55 5.89 0.34
N PHE A 280 -1.87 6.02 0.40
CA PHE A 280 -2.78 5.22 -0.44
C PHE A 280 -2.63 5.56 -1.92
N LEU A 281 -2.51 6.85 -2.26
CA LEU A 281 -2.33 7.30 -3.65
C LEU A 281 -0.98 6.85 -4.23
N ALA A 282 0.10 6.99 -3.46
CA ALA A 282 1.42 6.52 -3.89
C ALA A 282 1.43 5.02 -4.15
N ALA A 283 0.81 4.22 -3.27
CA ALA A 283 0.66 2.79 -3.45
C ALA A 283 -0.18 2.43 -4.70
N ASP A 284 -1.34 3.07 -4.92
CA ASP A 284 -2.17 2.81 -6.10
C ASP A 284 -1.44 3.15 -7.40
N VAL A 285 -0.71 4.27 -7.44
CA VAL A 285 0.09 4.65 -8.61
C VAL A 285 1.22 3.65 -8.86
N VAL A 286 1.95 3.24 -7.81
CA VAL A 286 3.02 2.23 -7.94
C VAL A 286 2.47 0.91 -8.47
N LEU A 287 1.37 0.41 -7.92
CA LEU A 287 0.73 -0.83 -8.38
C LEU A 287 0.22 -0.70 -9.81
N SER A 288 -0.34 0.45 -10.19
CA SER A 288 -0.79 0.71 -11.56
C SER A 288 0.37 0.70 -12.56
N ILE A 289 1.53 1.26 -12.19
CA ILE A 289 2.74 1.22 -13.01
C ILE A 289 3.26 -0.22 -13.12
N LEU A 290 3.36 -0.95 -12.02
CA LEU A 290 3.80 -2.35 -12.03
C LEU A 290 2.88 -3.24 -12.87
N HIS A 291 1.56 -3.04 -12.78
CA HIS A 291 0.60 -3.75 -13.60
C HIS A 291 0.79 -3.46 -15.09
N ASN A 292 1.06 -2.21 -15.46
CA ASN A 292 1.38 -1.86 -16.85
C ASN A 292 2.69 -2.50 -17.32
N ILE A 293 3.74 -2.50 -16.48
CA ILE A 293 5.00 -3.17 -16.79
C ILE A 293 4.80 -4.66 -16.99
N GLY A 294 4.18 -5.35 -16.02
CA GLY A 294 4.00 -6.81 -16.06
C GLY A 294 3.19 -7.28 -17.27
N ASN A 295 2.16 -6.53 -17.68
CA ASN A 295 1.35 -6.86 -18.86
C ASN A 295 2.11 -6.85 -20.19
N GLY A 296 3.20 -6.08 -20.29
CA GLY A 296 3.94 -5.91 -21.54
C GLY A 296 5.43 -6.12 -21.38
N LEU A 297 5.86 -6.85 -20.34
CA LEU A 297 7.26 -7.15 -20.10
C LEU A 297 7.75 -8.15 -21.15
N ILE A 298 8.85 -7.81 -21.83
CA ILE A 298 9.38 -8.61 -22.94
C ILE A 298 10.68 -9.27 -22.50
N ALA A 299 10.82 -10.58 -22.73
CA ALA A 299 12.08 -11.30 -22.55
C ALA A 299 12.79 -11.51 -23.89
N ASN A 300 13.98 -10.93 -24.05
CA ASN A 300 14.77 -11.00 -25.27
C ASN A 300 15.55 -12.33 -25.34
N LYS A 301 14.82 -13.43 -25.60
CA LYS A 301 15.36 -14.80 -25.62
C LYS A 301 16.67 -14.95 -26.41
N PRO A 302 16.86 -14.34 -27.60
CA PRO A 302 18.12 -14.43 -28.33
C PRO A 302 19.32 -13.81 -27.57
N VAL A 303 19.12 -12.65 -26.93
CA VAL A 303 20.16 -11.98 -26.14
C VAL A 303 20.52 -12.80 -24.91
N ILE A 304 19.49 -13.29 -24.20
CA ILE A 304 19.64 -14.16 -23.03
C ILE A 304 20.44 -15.41 -23.40
N ALA A 305 20.04 -16.13 -24.45
CA ALA A 305 20.70 -17.36 -24.88
C ALA A 305 22.15 -17.15 -25.30
N ALA A 306 22.44 -16.05 -26.01
CA ALA A 306 23.81 -15.70 -26.41
C ALA A 306 24.71 -15.46 -25.19
N ARG A 307 24.20 -14.78 -24.16
CA ARG A 307 24.93 -14.56 -22.91
C ARG A 307 25.13 -15.84 -22.12
N VAL A 308 24.08 -16.68 -21.99
CA VAL A 308 24.21 -18.01 -21.38
C VAL A 308 25.30 -18.82 -22.07
N LYS A 309 25.27 -18.92 -23.40
CA LYS A 309 26.27 -19.66 -24.18
C LYS A 309 27.70 -19.16 -23.93
N ARG A 310 27.88 -17.85 -23.75
CA ARG A 310 29.19 -17.24 -23.49
C ARG A 310 29.76 -17.65 -22.12
N GLU A 311 28.93 -17.65 -21.08
CA GLU A 311 29.39 -17.90 -19.70
C GLU A 311 29.32 -19.38 -19.29
N LEU A 312 28.53 -20.21 -19.99
CA LEU A 312 28.31 -21.62 -19.65
C LEU A 312 29.60 -22.44 -19.50
N PRO A 313 30.64 -22.27 -20.32
CA PRO A 313 31.90 -23.01 -20.16
C PRO A 313 32.55 -22.79 -18.79
N LEU A 314 32.53 -21.55 -18.28
CA LEU A 314 33.08 -21.23 -16.97
C LEU A 314 32.24 -21.85 -15.84
N MET A 315 30.91 -21.80 -15.95
CA MET A 315 30.01 -22.40 -14.95
C MET A 315 30.03 -23.93 -14.95
N ALA A 316 30.40 -24.56 -16.06
CA ALA A 316 30.49 -26.02 -16.18
C ALA A 316 31.67 -26.61 -15.40
N THR A 317 32.64 -25.80 -14.97
CA THR A 317 33.82 -26.23 -14.19
C THR A 317 33.42 -27.02 -12.95
N GLU A 318 32.45 -26.56 -12.15
CA GLU A 318 31.96 -27.30 -10.98
C GLU A 318 31.38 -28.67 -11.37
N LYS A 319 30.59 -28.73 -12.46
CA LYS A 319 30.09 -30.01 -12.96
C LYS A 319 31.21 -30.93 -13.44
N ILE A 320 32.24 -30.39 -14.07
CA ILE A 320 33.42 -31.15 -14.51
C ILE A 320 34.17 -31.69 -13.28
N ILE A 321 34.43 -30.86 -12.27
CA ILE A 321 35.03 -31.27 -10.99
C ILE A 321 34.21 -32.41 -10.37
N MET A 322 32.89 -32.27 -10.27
CA MET A 322 32.01 -33.30 -9.72
C MET A 322 32.06 -34.62 -10.49
N GLN A 323 32.12 -34.58 -11.82
CA GLN A 323 32.21 -35.80 -12.64
C GLN A 323 33.59 -36.45 -12.52
N THR A 324 34.68 -35.66 -12.48
CA THR A 324 36.04 -36.18 -12.27
C THR A 324 36.18 -36.87 -10.93
N VAL A 325 35.63 -36.29 -9.86
CA VAL A 325 35.61 -36.91 -8.53
C VAL A 325 34.80 -38.21 -8.53
N ARG A 326 33.64 -38.24 -9.21
CA ARG A 326 32.85 -39.48 -9.37
C ARG A 326 33.57 -40.57 -10.14
N ALA A 327 34.45 -40.19 -11.07
CA ALA A 327 35.30 -41.11 -11.83
C ALA A 327 36.56 -41.56 -11.06
N GLY A 328 36.73 -41.13 -9.80
CA GLY A 328 37.84 -41.53 -8.94
C GLY A 328 39.04 -40.55 -8.92
N GLY A 329 38.91 -39.36 -9.51
CA GLY A 329 39.92 -38.31 -9.44
C GLY A 329 39.91 -37.54 -8.11
N ASP A 330 41.02 -36.86 -7.81
CA ASP A 330 41.13 -35.96 -6.65
C ASP A 330 40.46 -34.61 -6.92
N ARG A 331 39.72 -34.09 -5.94
CA ARG A 331 38.98 -32.82 -6.08
C ARG A 331 39.92 -31.61 -6.11
N GLN A 332 40.98 -31.61 -5.31
CA GLN A 332 41.87 -30.45 -5.16
C GLN A 332 42.83 -30.32 -6.34
N GLU A 333 43.23 -31.43 -6.96
CA GLU A 333 44.07 -31.37 -8.16
C GLU A 333 43.31 -30.89 -9.41
N VAL A 334 42.01 -31.20 -9.51
CA VAL A 334 41.19 -30.83 -10.68
C VAL A 334 40.56 -29.43 -10.58
N HIS A 335 40.57 -28.81 -9.39
CA HIS A 335 40.04 -27.48 -9.10
C HIS A 335 41.07 -26.39 -9.41
#